data_AF-A0A2V2V146-F1
#
_entry.id   AF-A0A2V2V146-F1
#
_cell.length_a   1.000
_cell.length_b   1.000
_cell.length_c   1.000
_cell.angle_alpha   90.00
_cell.angle_beta   90.00
_cell.angle_gamma   90.00
#
_symmetry.space_group_name_H-M   'P 1'
#
loop_
_entity.id
_entity.type
_entity.pdbx_description
1 polymer ?
#
loop_
_entity_poly.entity_id
_entity_poly.type
_entity_poly.pdbx_seq_one_letter_code
_entity_poly.pdbx_strand_id
1 'polypeptide(L)'
;MSQGTPPVILRKVIENPAWCTPYIPFQAEISQGRLESLLNFQSMIIDLTAVNLANASLLDQATACAEAMYLAFHHGRKERMTFFFFFLLLSRDFFPSCVEMAKTRAEPLKVKVVVGDPNLIDWSDSSLCGILVQTPDAMGMLHDFTTLFGKAKRHGVVSCCGADLMASVLLKPPGEMGADVVLGSAHRFGAPLGFGGLTPHFLLSRRNLSD
;
A
#
# COMPACT_ATOMS: atom_id res chain seq x y z
N MET A 1 25.37 4.16 -14.33
CA MET A 1 24.26 4.69 -15.15
C MET A 1 22.98 3.99 -14.71
N SER A 2 21.98 4.73 -14.26
CA SER A 2 20.72 4.17 -13.74
C SER A 2 19.94 3.46 -14.85
N GLN A 3 20.20 2.17 -15.05
CA GLN A 3 19.42 1.35 -15.96
C GLN A 3 17.99 1.23 -15.41
N GLY A 4 17.05 2.00 -15.95
CA GLY A 4 15.64 1.97 -15.58
C GLY A 4 14.91 3.30 -15.72
N THR A 5 15.58 4.43 -15.45
CA THR A 5 14.95 5.76 -15.58
C THR A 5 15.05 6.25 -17.03
N PRO A 6 13.92 6.61 -17.69
CA PRO A 6 13.96 7.19 -19.02
C PRO A 6 14.83 8.46 -19.05
N PRO A 7 15.83 8.58 -19.96
CA PRO A 7 16.77 9.71 -19.96
C PRO A 7 16.11 11.08 -20.10
N VAL A 8 14.96 11.15 -20.78
CA VAL A 8 14.18 12.38 -20.90
C VAL A 8 13.61 12.82 -19.55
N ILE A 9 13.13 11.89 -18.71
CA ILE A 9 12.59 12.19 -17.38
C ILE A 9 13.74 12.59 -16.44
N LEU A 10 14.85 11.85 -16.48
CA LEU A 10 16.04 12.20 -15.69
C LEU A 10 16.48 13.64 -15.97
N ARG A 11 16.69 13.98 -17.24
CA ARG A 11 17.23 15.28 -17.64
C ARG A 11 16.23 16.44 -17.54
N LYS A 12 14.94 16.20 -17.80
CA LYS A 12 13.92 17.28 -17.89
C LYS A 12 13.09 17.47 -16.63
N VAL A 13 13.07 16.48 -15.74
CA VAL A 13 12.30 16.52 -14.49
C VAL A 13 13.23 16.43 -13.29
N ILE A 14 13.95 15.32 -13.13
CA ILE A 14 14.74 15.06 -11.91
C ILE A 14 15.90 16.05 -11.75
N GLU A 15 16.64 16.30 -12.82
CA GLU A 15 17.79 17.23 -12.84
C GLU A 15 17.38 18.69 -13.11
N ASN A 16 16.07 18.97 -13.24
CA ASN A 16 15.57 20.30 -13.59
C ASN A 16 15.14 21.08 -12.33
N PRO A 17 15.78 22.21 -12.00
CA PRO A 17 15.46 22.99 -10.80
C PRO A 17 14.02 23.50 -10.79
N ALA A 18 13.40 23.72 -11.95
CA ALA A 18 12.00 24.14 -12.03
C ALA A 18 11.02 23.10 -11.42
N TRP A 19 11.41 21.82 -11.36
CA TRP A 19 10.60 20.74 -10.80
C TRP A 19 10.98 20.40 -9.36
N CYS A 20 12.24 20.54 -8.96
CA CYS A 20 12.72 20.10 -7.65
C CYS A 20 12.89 21.22 -6.61
N THR A 21 12.88 22.50 -7.00
CA THR A 21 12.96 23.63 -6.06
C THR A 21 11.62 24.07 -5.45
N PRO A 22 10.47 23.98 -6.14
CA PRO A 22 9.19 24.34 -5.53
C PRO A 22 8.82 23.37 -4.38
N TYR A 23 8.20 23.90 -3.33
CA TYR A 23 7.70 23.12 -2.21
C TYR A 23 6.21 22.75 -2.38
N ILE A 24 5.54 22.40 -1.28
CA ILE A 24 4.13 22.01 -1.24
C ILE A 24 3.25 23.00 -2.03
N PRO A 25 2.35 22.51 -2.92
CA PRO A 25 1.44 23.34 -3.71
C PRO A 25 0.30 23.96 -2.89
N PHE A 26 0.61 24.83 -1.93
CA PHE A 26 -0.40 25.56 -1.17
C PHE A 26 -1.20 26.55 -2.03
N GLN A 27 -0.55 27.17 -3.03
CA GLN A 27 -1.20 28.09 -3.97
C GLN A 27 -1.48 27.35 -5.29
N ALA A 28 -2.71 26.88 -5.46
CA ALA A 28 -3.07 26.01 -6.59
C ALA A 28 -2.90 26.71 -7.94
N GLU A 29 -3.20 28.01 -8.03
CA GLU A 29 -3.21 28.81 -9.26
C GLU A 29 -1.85 28.85 -9.95
N ILE A 30 -0.77 28.89 -9.17
CA ILE A 30 0.62 28.91 -9.66
C ILE A 30 1.29 27.52 -9.61
N SER A 31 0.50 26.48 -9.37
CA SER A 31 1.01 25.13 -9.09
C SER A 31 0.37 24.03 -9.96
N GLN A 32 -0.42 24.42 -10.96
CA GLN A 32 -1.23 23.51 -11.77
C GLN A 32 -0.42 22.39 -12.41
N GLY A 33 0.77 22.67 -12.96
CA GLY A 33 1.57 21.63 -13.62
C GLY A 33 1.97 20.45 -12.72
N ARG A 34 2.34 20.71 -11.45
CA ARG A 34 2.65 19.61 -10.51
C ARG A 34 1.41 18.96 -9.91
N LEU A 35 0.33 19.72 -9.73
CA LEU A 35 -0.96 19.17 -9.30
C LEU A 35 -1.51 18.20 -10.34
N GLU A 36 -1.42 18.55 -11.62
CA GLU A 36 -1.79 17.67 -12.74
C GLU A 36 -0.91 16.41 -12.75
N SER A 37 0.41 16.55 -12.58
CA SER A 37 1.31 15.39 -12.48
C SER A 37 0.96 14.46 -11.30
N LEU A 38 0.54 15.00 -10.16
CA LEU A 38 0.10 14.22 -9.00
C LEU A 38 -1.24 13.53 -9.27
N LEU A 39 -2.16 14.20 -9.98
CA LEU A 39 -3.43 13.60 -10.40
C LEU A 39 -3.22 12.45 -11.39
N ASN A 40 -2.25 12.60 -12.30
CA ASN A 40 -1.85 11.52 -13.22
C ASN A 40 -1.29 10.32 -12.44
N PHE A 41 -0.49 10.56 -11.40
CA PHE A 41 0.00 9.51 -10.52
C PHE A 41 -1.14 8.79 -9.79
N GLN A 42 -2.09 9.54 -9.23
CA GLN A 42 -3.29 8.97 -8.59
C GLN A 42 -4.11 8.13 -9.57
N SER A 43 -4.36 8.64 -10.78
CA SER A 43 -5.13 7.97 -11.82
C SER A 43 -4.44 6.68 -12.27
N MET A 44 -3.13 6.72 -12.51
CA MET A 44 -2.33 5.55 -12.88
C MET A 44 -2.43 4.45 -11.83
N ILE A 45 -2.34 4.79 -10.55
CA ILE A 45 -2.43 3.79 -9.49
C ILE A 45 -3.85 3.26 -9.35
N ILE A 46 -4.88 4.11 -9.46
CA ILE A 46 -6.29 3.70 -9.46
C ILE A 46 -6.54 2.65 -10.55
N ASP A 47 -6.10 2.92 -11.78
CA ASP A 47 -6.28 2.02 -12.91
C ASP A 47 -5.55 0.68 -12.71
N LEU A 48 -4.32 0.71 -12.23
CA LEU A 48 -3.51 -0.50 -12.06
C LEU A 48 -3.92 -1.36 -10.87
N THR A 49 -4.65 -0.80 -9.89
CA THR A 49 -5.05 -1.53 -8.68
C THR A 49 -6.54 -1.79 -8.60
N ALA A 50 -7.33 -1.15 -9.48
CA ALA A 50 -8.78 -1.19 -9.48
C ALA A 50 -9.42 -0.75 -8.15
N VAL A 51 -8.83 0.27 -7.50
CA VAL A 51 -9.34 0.88 -6.25
C VAL A 51 -9.78 2.32 -6.52
N ASN A 52 -10.78 2.81 -5.78
CA ASN A 52 -11.50 4.04 -6.14
C ASN A 52 -10.86 5.35 -5.64
N LEU A 53 -9.88 5.31 -4.73
CA LEU A 53 -9.27 6.52 -4.16
C LEU A 53 -7.78 6.30 -3.89
N ALA A 54 -6.97 7.26 -4.34
CA ALA A 54 -5.52 7.27 -4.14
C ALA A 54 -5.03 8.52 -3.43
N ASN A 55 -4.06 8.37 -2.54
CA ASN A 55 -3.29 9.51 -2.02
C ASN A 55 -2.20 9.95 -3.01
N ALA A 56 -1.60 11.12 -2.75
CA ALA A 56 -0.58 11.70 -3.62
C ALA A 56 0.84 11.11 -3.41
N SER A 57 1.06 10.35 -2.32
CA SER A 57 2.17 9.41 -2.07
C SER A 57 2.28 9.14 -0.55
N LEU A 58 3.06 8.13 -0.17
CA LEU A 58 3.62 7.89 1.16
C LEU A 58 5.15 7.73 1.09
N LEU A 59 5.78 7.69 2.27
CA LEU A 59 7.23 7.69 2.44
C LEU A 59 7.88 6.38 1.95
N ASP A 60 7.43 5.25 2.48
CA ASP A 60 7.91 3.92 2.12
C ASP A 60 6.82 2.85 2.28
N GLN A 61 7.07 1.64 1.78
CA GLN A 61 6.11 0.54 1.87
C GLN A 61 5.84 0.13 3.32
N ALA A 62 6.85 0.23 4.20
CA ALA A 62 6.73 -0.17 5.60
C ALA A 62 5.81 0.78 6.39
N THR A 63 5.95 2.09 6.17
CA THR A 63 5.09 3.13 6.71
C THR A 63 3.70 3.05 6.08
N ALA A 64 3.57 2.75 4.79
CA ALA A 64 2.28 2.48 4.17
C ALA A 64 1.56 1.28 4.80
N CYS A 65 2.28 0.22 5.17
CA CYS A 65 1.72 -0.91 5.92
C CYS A 65 1.20 -0.48 7.30
N ALA A 66 1.95 0.37 8.01
CA ALA A 66 1.52 0.90 9.30
C ALA A 66 0.30 1.83 9.19
N GLU A 67 0.21 2.67 8.15
CA GLU A 67 -0.96 3.51 7.88
C GLU A 67 -2.19 2.66 7.51
N ALA A 68 -2.02 1.58 6.75
CA ALA A 68 -3.10 0.63 6.46
C ALA A 68 -3.63 -0.04 7.74
N MET A 69 -2.73 -0.43 8.66
CA MET A 69 -3.11 -0.93 9.97
C MET A 69 -3.86 0.13 10.79
N TYR A 70 -3.38 1.38 10.78
CA TYR A 70 -4.01 2.49 11.48
C TYR A 70 -5.42 2.78 10.96
N LEU A 71 -5.60 2.78 9.64
CA LEU A 71 -6.89 2.94 8.99
C LEU A 71 -7.86 1.83 9.39
N ALA A 72 -7.42 0.56 9.34
CA ALA A 72 -8.24 -0.58 9.76
C ALA A 72 -8.65 -0.50 11.24
N PHE A 73 -7.72 -0.10 12.10
CA PHE A 73 -7.97 0.08 13.54
C PHE A 73 -9.04 1.15 13.83
N HIS A 74 -8.97 2.31 13.15
CA HIS A 74 -9.99 3.36 13.30
C HIS A 74 -11.33 2.99 12.68
N HIS A 75 -11.33 2.29 11.55
CA HIS A 75 -12.56 1.77 10.96
C HIS A 75 -13.29 0.80 11.90
N GLY A 76 -12.53 -0.03 12.62
CA GLY A 76 -13.03 -0.89 13.70
C GLY A 76 -13.43 -0.15 14.99
N ARG A 77 -13.56 1.19 14.95
CA ARG A 77 -13.97 2.07 16.07
C ARG A 77 -13.13 1.94 17.34
N LYS A 78 -11.88 1.48 17.24
CA LYS A 78 -10.98 1.23 18.39
C LYS A 78 -11.48 0.16 19.38
N GLU A 79 -12.53 -0.59 19.03
CA GLU A 79 -13.01 -1.73 19.82
C GLU A 79 -12.31 -3.03 19.39
N ARG A 80 -11.83 -3.06 18.14
CA ARG A 80 -11.10 -4.17 17.54
C ARG A 80 -9.59 -3.98 17.68
N MET A 81 -8.97 -4.74 18.58
CA MET A 81 -7.57 -4.54 19.02
C MET A 81 -6.55 -5.50 18.38
N THR A 82 -6.95 -6.33 17.42
CA THR A 82 -6.06 -7.32 16.78
C THR A 82 -5.96 -7.04 15.28
N PHE A 83 -4.75 -6.80 14.79
CA PHE A 83 -4.48 -6.66 13.36
C PHE A 83 -3.66 -7.85 12.88
N PHE A 84 -4.13 -8.53 11.84
CA PHE A 84 -3.54 -9.78 11.37
C PHE A 84 -2.72 -9.55 10.09
N PHE A 85 -1.44 -9.82 10.17
CA PHE A 85 -0.54 -9.93 9.03
C PHE A 85 -0.51 -11.37 8.54
N PHE A 86 -0.60 -11.53 7.23
CA PHE A 86 -0.38 -12.81 6.56
C PHE A 86 1.05 -13.33 6.76
N PHE A 87 1.17 -14.63 7.03
CA PHE A 87 2.40 -15.41 7.10
C PHE A 87 2.10 -16.89 6.90
N LEU A 88 2.39 -17.45 5.72
CA LEU A 88 2.28 -18.90 5.57
C LEU A 88 3.39 -19.58 6.40
N LEU A 89 3.03 -20.62 7.16
CA LEU A 89 3.83 -21.31 8.19
C LEU A 89 5.20 -21.91 7.75
N LEU A 90 5.67 -21.64 6.53
CA LEU A 90 6.96 -22.12 6.01
C LEU A 90 7.77 -21.06 5.24
N SER A 91 7.28 -19.83 5.05
CA SER A 91 7.98 -18.82 4.24
C SER A 91 7.88 -17.40 4.79
N ARG A 92 9.02 -16.70 4.75
CA ARG A 92 9.18 -15.28 5.05
C ARG A 92 8.60 -14.43 3.90
N ASP A 93 7.30 -14.52 3.68
CA ASP A 93 6.64 -14.01 2.46
C ASP A 93 6.27 -12.52 2.52
N PHE A 94 6.27 -11.92 3.71
CA PHE A 94 6.10 -10.47 3.86
C PHE A 94 7.46 -9.81 4.12
N PHE A 95 7.68 -8.62 3.56
CA PHE A 95 8.93 -7.89 3.74
C PHE A 95 9.19 -7.64 5.25
N PRO A 96 10.31 -8.14 5.83
CA PRO A 96 10.55 -8.07 7.27
C PRO A 96 10.47 -6.65 7.84
N SER A 97 10.91 -5.66 7.06
CA SER A 97 10.83 -4.23 7.41
C SER A 97 9.41 -3.75 7.64
N CYS A 98 8.45 -4.25 6.87
CA CYS A 98 7.05 -3.86 6.98
C CYS A 98 6.39 -4.47 8.22
N VAL A 99 6.73 -5.73 8.56
CA VAL A 99 6.27 -6.38 9.79
C VAL A 99 6.78 -5.66 11.02
N GLU A 100 8.09 -5.35 11.06
CA GLU A 100 8.68 -4.65 12.21
C GLU A 100 8.13 -3.23 12.36
N MET A 101 7.99 -2.47 11.28
CA MET A 101 7.37 -1.14 11.32
C MET A 101 5.93 -1.20 11.85
N ALA A 102 5.15 -2.18 11.40
CA ALA A 102 3.78 -2.36 11.89
C ALA A 102 3.75 -2.68 13.39
N LYS A 103 4.61 -3.59 13.88
CA LYS A 103 4.76 -3.86 15.31
C LYS A 103 5.12 -2.62 16.11
N THR A 104 6.12 -1.86 15.66
CA THR A 104 6.56 -0.61 16.31
C THR A 104 5.42 0.41 16.39
N ARG A 105 4.60 0.53 15.34
CA ARG A 105 3.46 1.46 15.32
C ARG A 105 2.24 0.93 16.08
N ALA A 106 2.11 -0.38 16.24
CA ALA A 106 1.03 -1.03 16.96
C ALA A 106 1.20 -0.97 18.48
N GLU A 107 2.44 -1.03 18.97
CA GLU A 107 2.78 -0.99 20.40
C GLU A 107 2.14 0.19 21.16
N PRO A 108 2.27 1.47 20.74
CA PRO A 108 1.64 2.59 21.45
C PRO A 108 0.11 2.57 21.39
N LEU A 109 -0.47 1.88 20.39
CA LEU A 109 -1.91 1.71 20.21
C LEU A 109 -2.46 0.49 20.95
N LYS A 110 -1.59 -0.33 21.56
CA LYS A 110 -1.92 -1.62 22.17
C LYS A 110 -2.62 -2.59 21.19
N VAL A 111 -2.32 -2.45 19.90
CA VAL A 111 -2.84 -3.34 18.87
C VAL A 111 -1.97 -4.59 18.82
N LYS A 112 -2.58 -5.77 18.87
CA LYS A 112 -1.88 -7.04 18.73
C LYS A 112 -1.63 -7.32 17.25
N VAL A 113 -0.37 -7.31 16.84
CA VAL A 113 0.05 -7.73 15.50
C VAL A 113 0.29 -9.25 15.51
N VAL A 114 -0.56 -9.98 14.81
CA VAL A 114 -0.42 -11.44 14.63
C VAL A 114 0.15 -11.70 13.25
N VAL A 115 1.18 -12.52 13.15
CA VAL A 115 1.81 -12.91 11.89
C VAL A 115 1.54 -14.40 11.72
N GLY A 116 0.61 -14.77 10.84
CA GLY A 116 0.21 -16.18 10.67
C GLY A 116 -0.50 -16.51 9.36
N ASP A 117 -0.76 -17.81 9.13
CA ASP A 117 -1.38 -18.28 7.89
C ASP A 117 -2.82 -17.78 7.85
N PRO A 118 -3.29 -17.14 6.76
CA PRO A 118 -4.65 -16.61 6.70
C PRO A 118 -5.72 -17.71 6.79
N ASN A 119 -5.37 -18.96 6.48
CA ASN A 119 -6.27 -20.10 6.64
C ASN A 119 -6.51 -20.43 8.12
N LEU A 120 -5.60 -20.01 9.00
CA LEU A 120 -5.67 -20.18 10.45
C LEU A 120 -6.28 -18.96 11.16
N ILE A 121 -6.79 -17.97 10.41
CA ILE A 121 -7.52 -16.84 11.00
C ILE A 121 -8.78 -17.37 11.69
N ASP A 122 -8.90 -17.07 12.98
CA ASP A 122 -10.12 -17.27 13.73
C ASP A 122 -11.11 -16.14 13.41
N TRP A 123 -12.04 -16.40 12.50
CA TRP A 123 -13.09 -15.44 12.11
C TRP A 123 -14.13 -15.19 13.20
N SER A 124 -14.13 -16.00 14.26
CA SER A 124 -14.98 -15.80 15.46
C SER A 124 -14.48 -14.65 16.32
N ASP A 125 -13.20 -14.29 16.19
CA ASP A 125 -12.57 -13.25 16.98
C ASP A 125 -13.07 -11.86 16.55
N SER A 126 -13.91 -11.26 17.40
CA SER A 126 -14.44 -9.92 17.20
C SER A 126 -13.38 -8.83 17.30
N SER A 127 -12.20 -9.14 17.83
CA SER A 127 -11.09 -8.18 17.97
C SER A 127 -10.34 -7.94 16.67
N LEU A 128 -10.58 -8.73 15.60
CA LEU A 128 -9.89 -8.61 14.32
C LEU A 128 -10.32 -7.33 13.55
N CYS A 129 -9.41 -6.35 13.42
CA CYS A 129 -9.68 -5.08 12.73
C CYS A 129 -9.30 -5.09 11.25
N GLY A 130 -8.25 -5.82 10.87
CA GLY A 130 -7.82 -5.89 9.48
C GLY A 130 -6.89 -7.06 9.20
N ILE A 131 -6.78 -7.39 7.91
CA ILE A 131 -5.83 -8.34 7.36
C ILE A 131 -4.92 -7.64 6.36
N LEU A 132 -3.63 -7.97 6.35
CA LEU A 132 -2.70 -7.49 5.32
C LEU A 132 -1.98 -8.66 4.65
N VAL A 133 -2.20 -8.80 3.33
CA VAL A 133 -1.57 -9.80 2.45
C VAL A 133 -0.68 -9.14 1.41
N GLN A 134 0.17 -9.89 0.71
CA GLN A 134 1.08 -9.38 -0.32
C GLN A 134 0.94 -10.20 -1.61
N THR A 135 0.90 -9.53 -2.78
CA THR A 135 0.98 -10.19 -4.09
C THR A 135 1.75 -9.35 -5.12
N PRO A 136 2.76 -9.92 -5.82
CA PRO A 136 3.47 -11.16 -5.51
C PRO A 136 4.10 -11.08 -4.11
N ASP A 137 4.23 -12.22 -3.44
CA ASP A 137 4.89 -12.27 -2.14
C ASP A 137 6.43 -12.14 -2.24
N ALA A 138 7.13 -12.12 -1.11
CA ALA A 138 8.59 -11.98 -1.08
C ALA A 138 9.34 -13.15 -1.75
N MET A 139 8.69 -14.30 -1.95
CA MET A 139 9.23 -15.44 -2.69
C MET A 139 8.82 -15.41 -4.18
N GLY A 140 8.04 -14.40 -4.59
CA GLY A 140 7.55 -14.23 -5.94
C GLY A 140 6.30 -15.05 -6.28
N MET A 141 5.65 -15.66 -5.28
CA MET A 141 4.44 -16.45 -5.50
C MET A 141 3.23 -15.54 -5.70
N LEU A 142 2.35 -15.99 -6.60
CA LEU A 142 1.08 -15.34 -6.90
C LEU A 142 -0.03 -16.03 -6.13
N HIS A 143 -0.85 -15.23 -5.47
CA HIS A 143 -1.95 -15.71 -4.64
C HIS A 143 -3.24 -15.01 -5.05
N ASP A 144 -4.33 -15.76 -5.18
CA ASP A 144 -5.66 -15.18 -5.35
C ASP A 144 -6.34 -15.07 -3.99
N PHE A 145 -6.48 -13.83 -3.50
CA PHE A 145 -7.10 -13.53 -2.21
C PHE A 145 -8.60 -13.26 -2.30
N THR A 146 -9.25 -13.51 -3.44
CA THR A 146 -10.68 -13.22 -3.64
C THR A 146 -11.56 -13.88 -2.58
N THR A 147 -11.27 -15.14 -2.24
CA THR A 147 -12.02 -15.88 -1.22
C THR A 147 -11.76 -15.34 0.20
N LEU A 148 -10.52 -14.95 0.49
CA LEU A 148 -10.10 -14.39 1.76
C LEU A 148 -10.76 -13.03 2.03
N PHE A 149 -10.70 -12.12 1.05
CA PHE A 149 -11.34 -10.80 1.15
C PHE A 149 -12.86 -10.92 1.23
N GLY A 150 -13.46 -11.88 0.53
CA GLY A 150 -14.87 -12.22 0.66
C GLY A 150 -15.26 -12.64 2.08
N LYS A 151 -14.42 -13.42 2.78
CA LYS A 151 -14.61 -13.77 4.20
C LYS A 151 -14.45 -12.54 5.09
N ALA A 152 -13.35 -11.80 4.95
CA ALA A 152 -13.08 -10.60 5.75
C ALA A 152 -14.22 -9.58 5.71
N LYS A 153 -14.77 -9.33 4.50
CA LYS A 153 -15.91 -8.45 4.32
C LYS A 153 -17.16 -8.87 5.10
N ARG A 154 -17.44 -10.17 5.23
CA ARG A 154 -18.60 -10.68 6.01
C ARG A 154 -18.45 -10.44 7.50
N HIS A 155 -17.22 -10.37 8.00
CA HIS A 155 -16.89 -10.11 9.41
C HIS A 155 -16.59 -8.62 9.68
N GLY A 156 -16.75 -7.75 8.67
CA GLY A 156 -16.43 -6.32 8.77
C GLY A 156 -14.95 -6.04 9.04
N VAL A 157 -14.07 -6.94 8.58
CA VAL A 157 -12.61 -6.84 8.71
C VAL A 157 -12.06 -6.16 7.47
N VAL A 158 -11.20 -5.15 7.65
CA VAL A 158 -10.62 -4.41 6.51
C VAL A 158 -9.58 -5.27 5.79
N SER A 159 -9.73 -5.41 4.48
CA SER A 159 -8.82 -6.21 3.64
C SER A 159 -7.73 -5.34 3.00
N CYS A 160 -6.50 -5.44 3.48
CA CYS A 160 -5.36 -4.71 2.94
C CYS A 160 -4.49 -5.62 2.05
N CYS A 161 -3.99 -5.10 0.93
CA CYS A 161 -3.12 -5.83 0.02
C CYS A 161 -1.89 -4.99 -0.37
N GLY A 162 -0.70 -5.51 -0.09
CA GLY A 162 0.53 -5.01 -0.68
C GLY A 162 0.69 -5.53 -2.11
N ALA A 163 0.87 -4.64 -3.08
CA ALA A 163 0.91 -4.97 -4.49
C ALA A 163 2.13 -4.36 -5.20
N ASP A 164 2.69 -5.11 -6.15
CA ASP A 164 3.63 -4.57 -7.13
C ASP A 164 2.84 -4.05 -8.35
N LEU A 165 2.99 -2.75 -8.66
CA LEU A 165 2.27 -2.11 -9.75
C LEU A 165 2.62 -2.71 -11.12
N MET A 166 3.88 -3.13 -11.33
CA MET A 166 4.29 -3.73 -12.58
C MET A 166 3.74 -5.15 -12.74
N ALA A 167 3.64 -5.89 -11.64
CA ALA A 167 2.94 -7.18 -11.66
C ALA A 167 1.45 -7.00 -11.97
N SER A 168 0.82 -5.95 -11.45
CA SER A 168 -0.61 -5.67 -11.66
C SER A 168 -0.96 -5.29 -13.11
N VAL A 169 0.03 -5.01 -13.97
CA VAL A 169 -0.19 -4.83 -15.42
C VAL A 169 -0.62 -6.14 -16.10
N LEU A 170 -0.19 -7.29 -15.57
CA LEU A 170 -0.47 -8.62 -16.15
C LEU A 170 -1.42 -9.45 -15.30
N LEU A 171 -1.48 -9.17 -14.00
CA LEU A 171 -2.23 -9.94 -13.03
C LEU A 171 -3.55 -9.28 -12.71
N LYS A 172 -4.51 -10.09 -12.23
CA LYS A 172 -5.74 -9.58 -11.64
C LYS A 172 -5.38 -8.59 -10.53
N PRO A 173 -5.82 -7.33 -10.59
CA PRO A 173 -5.44 -6.34 -9.60
C PRO A 173 -6.15 -6.59 -8.26
N PRO A 174 -5.56 -6.16 -7.12
CA PRO A 174 -6.13 -6.44 -5.79
C PRO A 174 -7.55 -5.89 -5.58
N GLY A 175 -7.89 -4.75 -6.20
CA GLY A 175 -9.23 -4.16 -6.12
C GLY A 175 -10.31 -5.08 -6.69
N GLU A 176 -10.02 -5.80 -7.77
CA GLU A 176 -10.88 -6.84 -8.35
C GLU A 176 -10.93 -8.12 -7.51
N MET A 177 -9.90 -8.40 -6.71
CA MET A 177 -9.95 -9.47 -5.71
C MET A 177 -10.84 -9.10 -4.53
N GLY A 178 -11.16 -7.82 -4.35
CA GLY A 178 -12.00 -7.36 -3.25
C GLY A 178 -11.27 -6.57 -2.17
N ALA A 179 -9.99 -6.24 -2.37
CA ALA A 179 -9.20 -5.46 -1.42
C ALA A 179 -9.87 -4.11 -1.12
N ASP A 180 -9.83 -3.75 0.16
CA ASP A 180 -10.34 -2.50 0.70
C ASP A 180 -9.26 -1.42 0.68
N VAL A 181 -8.02 -1.81 1.00
CA VAL A 181 -6.83 -0.95 0.98
C VAL A 181 -5.76 -1.62 0.14
N VAL A 182 -5.10 -0.85 -0.73
CA VAL A 182 -3.97 -1.36 -1.52
C VAL A 182 -2.76 -0.45 -1.31
N LEU A 183 -1.61 -1.05 -1.05
CA LEU A 183 -0.37 -0.33 -0.80
C LEU A 183 0.78 -0.90 -1.62
N GLY A 184 1.83 -0.12 -1.84
CA GLY A 184 2.98 -0.61 -2.58
C GLY A 184 3.98 0.48 -2.90
N SER A 185 4.95 0.12 -3.74
CA SER A 185 5.98 1.01 -4.24
C SER A 185 5.81 1.24 -5.74
N ALA A 186 5.91 2.50 -6.17
CA ALA A 186 6.05 2.85 -7.58
C ALA A 186 7.52 2.96 -8.01
N HIS A 187 8.46 2.45 -7.20
CA HIS A 187 9.90 2.46 -7.48
C HIS A 187 10.24 1.99 -8.90
N ARG A 188 9.68 0.85 -9.29
CA ARG A 188 9.98 0.19 -10.58
C ARG A 188 9.50 0.97 -11.79
N PHE A 189 8.71 2.04 -11.61
CA PHE A 189 8.24 2.92 -12.68
C PHE A 189 9.25 4.04 -12.96
N GLY A 190 10.51 3.65 -13.15
CA GLY A 190 11.59 4.54 -13.58
C GLY A 190 12.28 5.33 -12.47
N ALA A 191 12.07 5.01 -11.19
CA ALA A 191 12.84 5.63 -10.11
C ALA A 191 14.19 4.91 -9.89
N PRO A 192 15.27 5.64 -9.57
CA PRO A 192 16.57 5.02 -9.27
C PRO A 192 16.53 4.23 -7.95
N LEU A 193 17.33 3.16 -7.83
CA LEU A 193 17.44 2.36 -6.59
C LEU A 193 17.83 3.18 -5.36
N GLY A 194 18.68 4.20 -5.53
CA GLY A 194 18.96 5.21 -4.51
C GLY A 194 19.45 4.70 -3.15
N PHE A 195 19.87 3.43 -3.07
CA PHE A 195 20.24 2.74 -1.81
C PHE A 195 19.16 2.85 -0.70
N GLY A 196 17.89 2.68 -1.08
CA GLY A 196 16.72 2.90 -0.20
C GLY A 196 16.13 4.32 -0.32
N GLY A 197 16.50 5.05 -1.38
CA GLY A 197 16.17 6.45 -1.60
C GLY A 197 14.69 6.77 -1.78
N LEU A 198 14.39 8.08 -1.86
CA LEU A 198 13.05 8.65 -2.02
C LEU A 198 12.33 8.03 -3.21
N THR A 199 11.32 7.23 -2.93
CA THR A 199 10.44 6.68 -3.95
C THR A 199 8.99 6.86 -3.57
N PRO A 200 8.13 7.22 -4.53
CA PRO A 200 6.72 7.38 -4.25
C PRO A 200 6.14 6.01 -3.92
N HIS A 201 5.73 5.86 -2.67
CA HIS A 201 4.90 4.75 -2.24
C HIS A 201 3.45 5.22 -2.25
N PHE A 202 2.50 4.30 -2.25
CA PHE A 202 1.09 4.66 -2.33
C PHE A 202 0.29 3.88 -1.31
N LEU A 203 -0.82 4.49 -0.89
CA LEU A 203 -1.89 3.83 -0.17
C LEU A 203 -3.22 4.27 -0.78
N LEU A 204 -4.02 3.29 -1.12
CA LEU A 204 -5.32 3.42 -1.73
C LEU A 204 -6.36 2.89 -0.79
N SER A 205 -7.55 3.46 -0.87
CA SER A 205 -8.67 2.98 -0.09
C SER A 205 -9.93 3.01 -0.94
N ARG A 206 -10.88 2.11 -0.67
CA ARG A 206 -12.23 2.26 -1.17
C ARG A 206 -12.90 3.47 -0.52
N ARG A 207 -13.75 4.15 -1.29
CA ARG A 207 -14.48 5.36 -0.86
C ARG A 207 -15.26 5.19 0.45
N ASN A 208 -15.75 3.98 0.73
CA ASN A 208 -16.56 3.69 1.92
C ASN A 208 -15.74 3.63 3.24
N LEU A 209 -14.42 3.83 3.18
CA LEU A 209 -13.52 3.82 4.34
C LEU A 209 -13.01 5.22 4.70
N SER A 210 -13.31 6.23 3.88
CA SER A 210 -12.91 7.63 4.10
C SER A 210 -14.02 8.50 4.72
N ASP A 211 -15.21 7.94 4.90
CA ASP A 211 -16.38 8.57 5.56
C ASP A 211 -16.57 8.00 6.97
#